data_AF-A0A9D8EL90-F1
#
_entry.id   AF-A0A9D8EL90-F1
#
_cell.length_a   1.000
_cell.length_b   1.000
_cell.length_c   1.000
_cell.angle_alpha   90.00
_cell.angle_beta   90.00
_cell.angle_gamma   90.00
#
_symmetry.space_group_name_H-M   'P 1'
#
loop_
_entity.id
_entity.type
_entity.pdbx_description
1 polymer ?
#
loop_
_entity_poly.entity_id
_entity_poly.type
_entity_poly.pdbx_seq_one_letter_code
_entity_poly.pdbx_strand_id
1 'polypeptide(L)'
;GCIEPQIPGKMCQSDEGSRYNMASAVELVFFNGKSKILDRKVGLSTGELSDFREFKEFKSAVKKQLAFIIKQSCINAQMIDLAHREKLPKPLISSCVSNCVENCQDVTQGGAIYNTGLGIQATGLADLVDSVYAVKRLIYDQKRITMEELKEAIEADFSGFEEVRLMLINKVEKYGNDIDEVDDLAMELAAFASEQAASYKDNLGSSCINGIVSVSANVSHGVLTWALPSGRKAKEPLADGCGPFMGFDKEGPTAVIKSVCKIDHTNQLDGILLNMKFNPEIFNSENGRKNFIALLKSEMELGGYHIQFNVVDNDTLLKAQRNPEDYTDLMVRVAGYSARFIDLHKDVQDSIIKRTEHLRI
;
A
#
# COMPACT_ATOMS: atom_id res chain seq x y z
N GLY A 1 -14.59 -1.56 7.75
CA GLY A 1 -14.87 -2.58 6.72
C GLY A 1 -13.80 -3.67 6.69
N CYS A 2 -12.93 -3.66 5.67
CA CYS A 2 -11.86 -4.63 5.44
C CYS A 2 -11.10 -5.01 6.71
N ILE A 3 -10.61 -3.99 7.43
CA ILE A 3 -9.81 -4.16 8.65
C ILE A 3 -9.95 -2.98 9.63
N GLU A 4 -10.67 -1.92 9.28
CA GLU A 4 -10.70 -0.66 10.00
C GLU A 4 -11.29 -0.84 11.41
N PRO A 5 -10.61 -0.38 12.48
CA PRO A 5 -11.06 -0.60 13.84
C PRO A 5 -12.20 0.36 14.18
N GLN A 6 -13.31 -0.17 14.70
CA GLN A 6 -14.48 0.63 15.08
C GLN A 6 -15.05 0.20 16.43
N ILE A 7 -15.75 1.12 17.11
CA ILE A 7 -16.52 0.83 18.33
C ILE A 7 -18.00 0.68 17.94
N PRO A 8 -18.55 -0.55 17.89
CA PRO A 8 -19.89 -0.80 17.39
C PRO A 8 -20.95 0.03 18.12
N GLY A 9 -21.81 0.69 17.33
CA GLY A 9 -22.92 1.51 17.82
C GLY A 9 -22.51 2.82 18.51
N LYS A 10 -21.21 3.16 18.61
CA LYS A 10 -20.76 4.39 19.29
C LYS A 10 -19.92 5.30 18.41
N MET A 11 -19.28 4.74 17.39
CA MET A 11 -18.37 5.45 16.52
C MET A 11 -18.96 5.63 15.13
N CYS A 12 -18.80 6.82 14.56
CA CYS A 12 -18.88 7.06 13.13
C CYS A 12 -17.48 7.40 12.63
N GLN A 13 -16.88 6.45 11.91
CA GLN A 13 -15.62 6.67 11.21
C GLN A 13 -15.90 6.72 9.71
N SER A 14 -15.46 7.79 9.05
CA SER A 14 -15.45 7.82 7.59
C SER A 14 -14.19 7.10 7.11
N ASP A 15 -14.28 5.78 6.97
CA ASP A 15 -13.15 4.89 6.66
C ASP A 15 -12.55 5.13 5.26
N GLU A 16 -13.37 5.50 4.26
CA GLU A 16 -12.89 5.63 2.86
C GLU A 16 -13.24 6.99 2.26
N GLY A 17 -12.54 8.04 2.69
CA GLY A 17 -12.68 9.37 2.12
C GLY A 17 -11.96 9.52 0.77
N SER A 18 -10.72 9.01 0.68
CA SER A 18 -9.93 9.02 -0.56
C SER A 18 -8.87 7.92 -0.54
N ARG A 19 -8.47 7.45 -1.72
CA ARG A 19 -7.30 6.58 -1.91
C ARG A 19 -6.20 7.33 -2.64
N TYR A 20 -4.93 7.05 -2.30
CA TYR A 20 -3.79 7.68 -2.96
C TYR A 20 -2.64 6.70 -3.19
N ASN A 21 -1.82 7.03 -4.19
CA ASN A 21 -0.71 6.22 -4.64
C ASN A 21 0.62 6.80 -4.13
N MET A 22 1.24 6.14 -3.16
CA MET A 22 2.53 6.57 -2.60
C MET A 22 3.66 6.52 -3.62
N ALA A 23 3.67 5.48 -4.48
CA ALA A 23 4.71 5.24 -5.46
C ALA A 23 4.78 6.35 -6.53
N SER A 24 3.64 6.96 -6.85
CA SER A 24 3.57 8.08 -7.80
C SER A 24 4.41 9.29 -7.37
N ALA A 25 4.70 9.46 -6.07
CA ALA A 25 5.58 10.52 -5.60
C ALA A 25 6.98 10.43 -6.24
N VAL A 26 7.48 9.22 -6.49
CA VAL A 26 8.78 8.99 -7.14
C VAL A 26 8.72 9.33 -8.63
N GLU A 27 7.70 8.84 -9.34
CA GLU A 27 7.46 9.21 -10.76
C GLU A 27 7.44 10.73 -10.94
N LEU A 28 6.71 11.43 -10.06
CA LEU A 28 6.58 12.88 -10.13
C LEU A 28 7.87 13.62 -9.81
N VAL A 29 8.81 13.04 -9.06
CA VAL A 29 10.16 13.63 -8.92
C VAL A 29 10.96 13.44 -10.20
N PHE A 30 10.96 12.23 -10.79
CA PHE A 30 11.70 11.93 -12.02
C PHE A 30 11.27 12.78 -13.23
N PHE A 31 10.00 13.18 -13.25
CA PHE A 31 9.41 13.96 -14.33
C PHE A 31 8.96 15.36 -13.90
N ASN A 32 9.54 15.90 -12.83
CA ASN A 32 9.34 17.27 -12.33
C ASN A 32 7.84 17.70 -12.27
N GLY A 33 7.00 16.79 -11.78
CA GLY A 33 5.56 16.95 -11.59
C GLY A 33 4.68 16.44 -12.72
N LYS A 34 5.25 15.93 -13.83
CA LYS A 34 4.48 15.36 -14.94
C LYS A 34 4.22 13.87 -14.73
N SER A 35 2.97 13.45 -14.89
CA SER A 35 2.66 12.01 -15.04
C SER A 35 2.93 11.60 -16.48
N LYS A 36 3.66 10.50 -16.68
CA LYS A 36 3.94 9.96 -18.02
C LYS A 36 2.71 9.35 -18.67
N ILE A 37 1.84 8.74 -17.86
CA ILE A 37 0.63 8.07 -18.37
C ILE A 37 -0.46 9.09 -18.71
N LEU A 38 -0.67 10.11 -17.88
CA LEU A 38 -1.66 11.15 -18.15
C LEU A 38 -1.14 12.24 -19.09
N ASP A 39 0.15 12.20 -19.43
CA ASP A 39 0.87 13.18 -20.27
C ASP A 39 0.65 14.64 -19.86
N ARG A 40 0.44 14.89 -18.57
CA ARG A 40 0.19 16.24 -18.04
C ARG A 40 0.80 16.43 -16.66
N LYS A 41 1.01 17.70 -16.30
CA LYS A 41 1.47 18.06 -14.96
C LYS A 41 0.36 17.82 -13.94
N VAL A 42 0.64 16.98 -12.95
CA VAL A 42 -0.27 16.65 -11.85
C VAL A 42 0.36 16.81 -10.47
N GLY A 43 1.70 16.93 -10.40
CA GLY A 43 2.47 17.16 -9.18
C GLY A 43 3.14 18.54 -9.13
N LEU A 44 3.95 18.72 -8.10
CA LEU A 44 4.77 19.91 -7.90
C LEU A 44 5.96 19.94 -8.87
N SER A 45 6.52 21.13 -9.13
CA SER A 45 7.88 21.23 -9.66
C SER A 45 8.87 21.18 -8.50
N THR A 46 9.51 20.04 -8.29
CA THR A 46 10.43 19.81 -7.17
C THR A 46 11.90 20.08 -7.50
N GLY A 47 12.20 20.47 -8.74
CA GLY A 47 13.56 20.65 -9.27
C GLY A 47 13.86 19.62 -10.35
N GLU A 48 14.93 19.86 -11.11
CA GLU A 48 15.43 18.88 -12.07
C GLU A 48 16.28 17.83 -11.36
N LEU A 49 16.36 16.62 -11.91
CA LEU A 49 17.12 15.53 -11.30
C LEU A 49 18.61 15.88 -11.10
N SER A 50 19.16 16.74 -11.97
CA SER A 50 20.54 17.26 -11.87
C SER A 50 20.78 18.17 -10.66
N ASP A 51 19.71 18.68 -10.04
CA ASP A 51 19.80 19.59 -8.89
C ASP A 51 20.07 18.82 -7.59
N PHE A 52 19.74 17.52 -7.53
CA PHE A 52 19.88 16.70 -6.33
C PHE A 52 21.31 16.14 -6.19
N ARG A 53 22.19 16.92 -5.58
CA ARG A 53 23.60 16.56 -5.31
C ARG A 53 23.75 15.54 -4.19
N GLU A 54 22.82 15.53 -3.25
CA GLU A 54 22.80 14.59 -2.13
C GLU A 54 21.48 13.83 -2.04
N PHE A 55 21.52 12.59 -1.54
CA PHE A 55 20.33 11.74 -1.37
C PHE A 55 19.23 12.43 -0.54
N LYS A 56 19.60 13.23 0.47
CA LYS A 56 18.63 13.96 1.31
C LYS A 56 17.77 14.92 0.50
N GLU A 57 18.31 15.48 -0.58
CA GLU A 57 17.61 16.43 -1.45
C GLU A 57 16.58 15.70 -2.31
N PHE A 58 16.99 14.57 -2.91
CA PHE A 58 16.08 13.67 -3.62
C PHE A 58 14.95 13.16 -2.70
N LYS A 59 15.28 12.64 -1.50
CA LYS A 59 14.28 12.17 -0.53
C LYS A 59 13.34 13.30 -0.10
N SER A 60 13.85 14.52 0.06
CA SER A 60 13.04 15.71 0.37
C SER A 60 12.09 16.06 -0.78
N ALA A 61 12.53 15.97 -2.04
CA ALA A 61 11.67 16.13 -3.21
C ALA A 61 10.54 15.09 -3.24
N VAL A 62 10.85 13.82 -2.96
CA VAL A 62 9.85 12.74 -2.87
C VAL A 62 8.84 13.03 -1.75
N LYS A 63 9.31 13.41 -0.55
CA LYS A 63 8.43 13.80 0.56
C LYS A 63 7.54 15.00 0.23
N LYS A 64 8.03 15.98 -0.54
CA LYS A 64 7.22 17.11 -1.01
C LYS A 64 6.11 16.67 -1.97
N GLN A 65 6.39 15.78 -2.92
CA GLN A 65 5.35 15.22 -3.80
C GLN A 65 4.33 14.40 -2.99
N LEU A 66 4.80 13.55 -2.07
CA LEU A 66 3.93 12.73 -1.22
C LEU A 66 3.01 13.60 -0.36
N ALA A 67 3.53 14.65 0.29
CA ALA A 67 2.74 15.60 1.06
C ALA A 67 1.69 16.32 0.19
N PHE A 68 2.05 16.68 -1.05
CA PHE A 68 1.10 17.28 -1.99
C PHE A 68 -0.03 16.31 -2.37
N ILE A 69 0.29 15.04 -2.66
CA ILE A 69 -0.70 14.00 -2.98
C ILE A 69 -1.65 13.79 -1.80
N ILE A 70 -1.12 13.68 -0.59
CA ILE A 70 -1.92 13.51 0.65
C ILE A 70 -2.82 14.73 0.86
N LYS A 71 -2.28 15.95 0.72
CA LYS A 71 -3.08 17.18 0.80
C LYS A 71 -4.27 17.16 -0.15
N GLN A 72 -4.05 16.82 -1.42
CA GLN A 72 -5.13 16.76 -2.41
C GLN A 72 -6.16 15.68 -2.08
N SER A 73 -5.71 14.56 -1.51
CA SER A 73 -6.58 13.47 -1.06
C SER A 73 -7.47 13.92 0.11
N CYS A 74 -6.91 14.64 1.08
CA CYS A 74 -7.68 15.21 2.19
C CYS A 74 -8.71 16.24 1.68
N ILE A 75 -8.33 17.14 0.78
CA ILE A 75 -9.25 18.12 0.18
C ILE A 75 -10.40 17.40 -0.55
N ASN A 76 -10.08 16.40 -1.37
CA ASN A 76 -11.09 15.62 -2.09
C ASN A 76 -12.06 14.93 -1.13
N ALA A 77 -11.54 14.26 -0.10
CA ALA A 77 -12.35 13.59 0.92
C ALA A 77 -13.27 14.59 1.67
N GLN A 78 -12.76 15.77 2.04
CA GLN A 78 -13.54 16.81 2.71
C GLN A 78 -14.70 17.29 1.84
N MET A 79 -14.48 17.50 0.54
CA MET A 79 -15.51 17.94 -0.39
C MET A 79 -16.63 16.90 -0.55
N ILE A 80 -16.27 15.62 -0.63
CA ILE A 80 -17.24 14.51 -0.70
C ILE A 80 -18.05 14.43 0.59
N ASP A 81 -17.39 14.53 1.74
CA ASP A 81 -18.04 14.48 3.05
C ASP A 81 -19.02 15.66 3.24
N LEU A 82 -18.67 16.87 2.82
CA LEU A 82 -19.61 18.01 2.81
C LEU A 82 -20.84 17.73 1.94
N ALA A 83 -20.66 17.15 0.75
CA ALA A 83 -21.76 16.81 -0.13
C ALA A 83 -22.69 15.74 0.49
N HIS A 84 -22.13 14.73 1.17
CA HIS A 84 -22.90 13.73 1.89
C HIS A 84 -23.71 14.33 3.04
N ARG A 85 -23.13 15.24 3.81
CA ARG A 85 -23.81 15.95 4.90
C ARG A 85 -25.00 16.75 4.44
N GLU A 86 -24.89 17.40 3.28
CA GLU A 86 -25.95 18.25 2.75
C GLU A 86 -27.05 17.42 2.06
N LYS A 87 -26.66 16.38 1.30
CA LYS A 87 -27.58 15.71 0.37
C LYS A 87 -28.03 14.32 0.83
N LEU A 88 -27.29 13.64 1.70
CA LEU A 88 -27.48 12.22 2.01
C LEU A 88 -27.45 11.94 3.52
N PRO A 89 -28.32 12.55 4.34
CA PRO A 89 -28.48 12.15 5.74
C PRO A 89 -28.82 10.66 5.84
N LYS A 90 -28.43 10.03 6.96
CA LYS A 90 -28.46 8.58 7.17
C LYS A 90 -29.37 8.21 8.35
N PRO A 91 -30.69 8.44 8.27
CA PRO A 91 -31.62 8.27 9.40
C PRO A 91 -31.62 6.84 9.97
N LEU A 92 -31.50 5.81 9.11
CA LEU A 92 -31.42 4.42 9.57
C LEU A 92 -30.15 4.17 10.39
N ILE A 93 -28.99 4.67 9.93
CA ILE A 93 -27.73 4.51 10.66
C ILE A 93 -27.78 5.27 11.98
N SER A 94 -28.26 6.51 11.96
CA SER A 94 -28.44 7.32 13.16
C SER A 94 -29.34 6.67 14.21
N SER A 95 -30.35 5.89 13.81
CA SER A 95 -31.18 5.15 14.77
C SER A 95 -30.43 4.02 15.50
N CYS A 96 -29.29 3.58 14.97
CA CYS A 96 -28.48 2.49 15.50
C CYS A 96 -27.16 2.95 16.14
N VAL A 97 -26.89 4.26 16.16
CA VAL A 97 -25.67 4.84 16.72
C VAL A 97 -26.03 5.72 17.91
N SER A 98 -25.42 5.41 19.06
CA SER A 98 -25.60 6.15 20.31
C SER A 98 -25.32 7.64 20.13
N ASN A 99 -26.11 8.46 20.82
CA ASN A 99 -26.15 9.93 20.81
C ASN A 99 -26.84 10.57 19.59
N CYS A 100 -26.99 9.89 18.46
CA CYS A 100 -27.63 10.51 17.30
C CYS A 100 -29.09 10.88 17.57
N VAL A 101 -29.85 9.97 18.20
CA VAL A 101 -31.26 10.20 18.52
C VAL A 101 -31.39 11.20 19.67
N GLU A 102 -30.59 11.03 20.72
CA GLU A 102 -30.60 11.89 21.91
C GLU A 102 -30.24 13.34 21.58
N ASN A 103 -29.30 13.55 20.65
CA ASN A 103 -28.87 14.88 20.20
C ASN A 103 -29.72 15.44 19.05
N CYS A 104 -30.69 14.68 18.54
CA CYS A 104 -31.43 15.01 17.31
C CYS A 104 -30.49 15.34 16.13
N GLN A 105 -29.38 14.61 16.00
CA GLN A 105 -28.32 14.91 15.05
C GLN A 105 -27.93 13.68 14.24
N ASP A 106 -27.95 13.81 12.91
CA ASP A 106 -27.56 12.74 12.00
C ASP A 106 -26.09 12.34 12.18
N VAL A 107 -25.75 11.09 11.87
CA VAL A 107 -24.39 10.57 11.99
C VAL A 107 -23.43 11.37 11.12
N THR A 108 -23.86 11.81 9.92
CA THR A 108 -22.99 12.60 9.03
C THR A 108 -22.71 13.99 9.60
N GLN A 109 -23.58 14.48 10.47
CA GLN A 109 -23.44 15.79 11.11
C GLN A 109 -22.72 15.72 12.45
N GLY A 110 -22.18 14.56 12.84
CA GLY A 110 -21.42 14.39 14.07
C GLY A 110 -22.24 13.93 15.28
N GLY A 111 -23.41 13.32 15.06
CA GLY A 111 -24.28 12.89 16.16
C GLY A 111 -23.74 11.73 17.02
N ALA A 112 -22.73 10.98 16.56
CA ALA A 112 -22.18 9.84 17.29
C ALA A 112 -21.37 10.25 18.53
N ILE A 113 -21.13 9.32 19.46
CA ILE A 113 -20.24 9.54 20.63
C ILE A 113 -18.82 9.86 20.16
N TYR A 114 -18.31 9.08 19.19
CA TYR A 114 -17.00 9.28 18.58
C TYR A 114 -17.15 9.55 17.10
N ASN A 115 -16.61 10.67 16.62
CA ASN A 115 -16.57 11.01 15.20
C ASN A 115 -15.11 11.15 14.78
N THR A 116 -14.68 10.32 13.84
CA THR A 116 -13.30 10.24 13.39
C THR A 116 -13.24 10.03 11.88
N GLY A 117 -12.09 10.27 11.27
CA GLY A 117 -11.95 10.41 9.84
C GLY A 117 -11.44 11.80 9.46
N LEU A 118 -11.28 12.09 8.17
CA LEU A 118 -11.54 11.22 7.02
C LEU A 118 -10.40 10.23 6.81
N GLY A 119 -10.73 8.99 6.47
CA GLY A 119 -9.79 7.94 6.10
C GLY A 119 -9.16 8.20 4.74
N ILE A 120 -7.83 8.28 4.74
CA ILE A 120 -7.00 8.51 3.57
C ILE A 120 -6.13 7.26 3.38
N GLN A 121 -6.51 6.41 2.43
CA GLN A 121 -5.93 5.09 2.27
C GLN A 121 -4.82 5.07 1.21
N ALA A 122 -3.67 4.50 1.58
CA ALA A 122 -2.46 4.47 0.78
C ALA A 122 -2.26 3.12 0.08
N THR A 123 -1.64 3.16 -1.09
CA THR A 123 -1.11 1.97 -1.79
C THR A 123 0.32 2.18 -2.26
N GLY A 124 1.07 1.10 -2.43
CA GLY A 124 2.42 1.14 -3.03
C GLY A 124 3.52 1.59 -2.07
N LEU A 125 3.43 1.19 -0.79
CA LEU A 125 4.48 1.46 0.19
C LEU A 125 5.82 0.83 -0.24
N ALA A 126 5.83 -0.46 -0.55
CA ALA A 126 7.05 -1.15 -0.98
C ALA A 126 7.63 -0.54 -2.26
N ASP A 127 6.78 -0.20 -3.24
CA ASP A 127 7.21 0.45 -4.48
C ASP A 127 7.90 1.80 -4.21
N LEU A 128 7.35 2.61 -3.29
CA LEU A 128 7.95 3.87 -2.86
C LEU A 128 9.30 3.61 -2.17
N VAL A 129 9.34 2.71 -1.18
CA VAL A 129 10.53 2.43 -0.37
C VAL A 129 11.66 1.87 -1.23
N ASP A 130 11.40 0.80 -1.98
CA ASP A 130 12.41 0.15 -2.81
C ASP A 130 12.94 1.09 -3.90
N SER A 131 12.10 1.99 -4.41
CA SER A 131 12.54 2.98 -5.41
C SER A 131 13.44 4.05 -4.81
N VAL A 132 13.06 4.60 -3.65
CA VAL A 132 13.87 5.60 -2.94
C VAL A 132 15.20 4.98 -2.49
N TYR A 133 15.16 3.74 -2.00
CA TYR A 133 16.36 3.01 -1.59
C TYR A 133 17.27 2.65 -2.77
N ALA A 134 16.71 2.24 -3.92
CA ALA A 134 17.51 1.98 -5.12
C ALA A 134 18.29 3.22 -5.58
N VAL A 135 17.66 4.40 -5.55
CA VAL A 135 18.33 5.67 -5.84
C VAL A 135 19.45 5.94 -4.84
N LYS A 136 19.19 5.78 -3.52
CA LYS A 136 20.22 5.91 -2.48
C LYS A 136 21.43 5.04 -2.79
N ARG A 137 21.18 3.73 -2.98
CA ARG A 137 22.24 2.73 -3.11
C ARG A 137 23.05 2.87 -4.38
N LEU A 138 22.40 2.93 -5.54
CA LEU A 138 23.12 2.85 -6.80
C LEU A 138 23.69 4.18 -7.25
N ILE A 139 23.06 5.31 -6.91
CA ILE A 139 23.49 6.63 -7.39
C ILE A 139 24.37 7.32 -6.34
N TYR A 140 23.98 7.32 -5.06
CA TYR A 140 24.68 8.10 -4.04
C TYR A 140 25.73 7.30 -3.28
N ASP A 141 25.41 6.08 -2.84
CA ASP A 141 26.34 5.26 -2.04
C ASP A 141 27.39 4.58 -2.92
N GLN A 142 26.95 3.78 -3.91
CA GLN A 142 27.83 2.94 -4.73
C GLN A 142 28.27 3.63 -6.03
N LYS A 143 27.53 4.66 -6.48
CA LYS A 143 27.79 5.40 -7.73
C LYS A 143 28.00 4.49 -8.95
N ARG A 144 27.17 3.45 -9.07
CA ARG A 144 27.24 2.46 -10.16
C ARG A 144 26.63 2.94 -11.47
N ILE A 145 25.57 3.75 -11.38
CA ILE A 145 24.89 4.37 -12.52
C ILE A 145 24.66 5.84 -12.20
N THR A 146 24.47 6.65 -13.24
CA THR A 146 24.13 8.07 -13.06
C THR A 146 22.62 8.27 -12.89
N MET A 147 22.21 9.40 -12.33
CA MET A 147 20.79 9.77 -12.27
C MET A 147 20.18 9.93 -13.67
N GLU A 148 20.96 10.43 -14.64
CA GLU A 148 20.52 10.58 -16.03
C GLU A 148 20.28 9.22 -16.69
N GLU A 149 21.22 8.28 -16.54
CA GLU A 149 21.08 6.91 -17.05
C GLU A 149 19.86 6.18 -16.45
N LEU A 150 19.62 6.35 -15.14
CA LEU A 150 18.43 5.78 -14.50
C LEU A 150 17.15 6.42 -15.04
N LYS A 151 17.14 7.73 -15.27
CA LYS A 151 15.99 8.44 -15.86
C LYS A 151 15.71 7.94 -17.28
N GLU A 152 16.72 7.82 -18.13
CA GLU A 152 16.59 7.27 -19.49
C GLU A 152 16.03 5.84 -19.47
N ALA A 153 16.56 5.00 -18.58
CA ALA A 153 16.07 3.63 -18.39
C ALA A 153 14.59 3.60 -17.97
N ILE A 154 14.18 4.47 -17.04
CA ILE A 154 12.77 4.58 -16.59
C ILE A 154 11.89 5.13 -17.72
N GLU A 155 12.33 6.16 -18.45
CA GLU A 155 11.59 6.73 -19.58
C GLU A 155 11.31 5.69 -20.66
N ALA A 156 12.27 4.80 -20.92
CA ALA A 156 12.18 3.72 -21.89
C ALA A 156 11.42 2.48 -21.38
N ASP A 157 10.85 2.50 -20.16
CA ASP A 157 10.29 1.31 -19.49
C ASP A 157 11.29 0.12 -19.50
N PHE A 158 12.57 0.46 -19.31
CA PHE A 158 13.73 -0.40 -19.35
C PHE A 158 14.03 -1.10 -20.68
N SER A 159 13.33 -0.75 -21.77
CA SER A 159 13.63 -1.28 -23.10
C SER A 159 15.00 -0.80 -23.57
N GLY A 160 15.94 -1.73 -23.79
CA GLY A 160 17.34 -1.42 -24.12
C GLY A 160 18.20 -1.06 -22.89
N PHE A 161 17.64 -1.13 -21.69
CA PHE A 161 18.32 -0.90 -20.40
C PHE A 161 18.12 -2.10 -19.47
N GLU A 162 18.12 -3.32 -20.03
CA GLU A 162 17.86 -4.55 -19.28
C GLU A 162 18.89 -4.77 -18.16
N GLU A 163 20.16 -4.40 -18.38
CA GLU A 163 21.21 -4.49 -17.38
C GLU A 163 20.93 -3.59 -16.17
N VAL A 164 20.53 -2.33 -16.42
CA VAL A 164 20.13 -1.39 -15.34
C VAL A 164 18.97 -1.98 -14.55
N ARG A 165 17.94 -2.48 -15.23
CA ARG A 165 16.78 -3.10 -14.56
C ARG A 165 17.18 -4.32 -13.71
N LEU A 166 18.02 -5.21 -14.25
CA LEU A 166 18.49 -6.38 -13.53
C LEU A 166 19.37 -6.00 -12.33
N MET A 167 20.13 -4.91 -12.42
CA MET A 167 20.87 -4.35 -11.30
C MET A 167 19.92 -3.85 -10.20
N LEU A 168 18.89 -3.07 -10.57
CA LEU A 168 17.89 -2.56 -9.63
C LEU A 168 17.15 -3.69 -8.90
N ILE A 169 16.86 -4.80 -9.58
CA ILE A 169 16.12 -5.93 -9.00
C ILE A 169 17.03 -6.82 -8.14
N ASN A 170 18.24 -7.14 -8.62
CA ASN A 170 19.04 -8.23 -8.03
C ASN A 170 20.23 -7.75 -7.21
N LYS A 171 20.60 -6.46 -7.29
CA LYS A 171 21.81 -5.91 -6.64
C LYS A 171 21.50 -4.80 -5.62
N VAL A 172 20.22 -4.57 -5.36
CA VAL A 172 19.73 -3.63 -4.35
C VAL A 172 18.87 -4.41 -3.35
N GLU A 173 19.12 -4.19 -2.07
CA GLU A 173 18.34 -4.75 -0.98
C GLU A 173 16.87 -4.30 -1.06
N LYS A 174 15.93 -5.16 -0.65
CA LYS A 174 14.48 -4.93 -0.81
C LYS A 174 13.75 -5.00 0.52
N TYR A 175 12.71 -4.18 0.66
CA TYR A 175 11.81 -4.18 1.80
C TYR A 175 11.17 -5.56 2.01
N GLY A 176 10.96 -5.96 3.27
CA GLY A 176 10.39 -7.26 3.61
C GLY A 176 11.40 -8.40 3.80
N ASN A 177 12.68 -8.07 3.94
CA ASN A 177 13.79 -9.03 4.10
C ASN A 177 14.56 -8.87 5.43
N ASP A 178 13.98 -8.21 6.43
CA ASP A 178 14.61 -7.92 7.73
C ASP A 178 15.95 -7.16 7.61
N ILE A 179 15.96 -6.12 6.76
CA ILE A 179 17.15 -5.29 6.50
C ILE A 179 16.87 -3.90 7.08
N ASP A 180 17.50 -3.60 8.22
CA ASP A 180 17.27 -2.37 8.99
C ASP A 180 17.27 -1.12 8.13
N GLU A 181 18.26 -0.93 7.27
CA GLU A 181 18.36 0.29 6.45
C GLU A 181 17.16 0.51 5.50
N VAL A 182 16.58 -0.56 4.96
CA VAL A 182 15.43 -0.49 4.05
C VAL A 182 14.13 -0.38 4.85
N ASP A 183 14.02 -1.14 5.93
CA ASP A 183 12.83 -1.19 6.77
C ASP A 183 12.65 0.11 7.58
N ASP A 184 13.74 0.73 8.03
CA ASP A 184 13.72 2.04 8.70
C ASP A 184 13.22 3.13 7.74
N LEU A 185 13.54 3.02 6.45
CA LEU A 185 12.99 3.91 5.43
C LEU A 185 11.49 3.67 5.22
N ALA A 186 11.02 2.43 5.28
CA ALA A 186 9.59 2.11 5.25
C ALA A 186 8.85 2.70 6.46
N MET A 187 9.41 2.53 7.65
CA MET A 187 8.90 3.14 8.89
C MET A 187 8.84 4.67 8.76
N GLU A 188 9.92 5.32 8.31
CA GLU A 188 10.00 6.78 8.14
C GLU A 188 8.94 7.31 7.17
N LEU A 189 8.76 6.65 6.02
CA LEU A 189 7.84 7.12 4.98
C LEU A 189 6.37 6.83 5.31
N ALA A 190 6.07 5.71 5.98
CA ALA A 190 4.74 5.40 6.49
C ALA A 190 4.32 6.37 7.62
N ALA A 191 5.23 6.63 8.57
CA ALA A 191 5.01 7.61 9.64
C ALA A 191 4.79 9.01 9.07
N PHE A 192 5.65 9.46 8.15
CA PHE A 192 5.49 10.74 7.47
C PHE A 192 4.12 10.87 6.81
N ALA A 193 3.66 9.86 6.07
CA ALA A 193 2.36 9.91 5.41
C ALA A 193 1.20 10.06 6.42
N SER A 194 1.30 9.38 7.55
CA SER A 194 0.29 9.41 8.62
C SER A 194 0.26 10.76 9.33
N GLU A 195 1.43 11.30 9.67
CA GLU A 195 1.58 12.64 10.24
C GLU A 195 1.08 13.73 9.29
N GLN A 196 1.37 13.61 7.98
CA GLN A 196 0.87 14.55 6.97
C GLN A 196 -0.65 14.51 6.90
N ALA A 197 -1.28 13.32 6.87
CA ALA A 197 -2.74 13.21 6.89
C ALA A 197 -3.33 13.84 8.17
N ALA A 198 -2.79 13.49 9.34
CA ALA A 198 -3.24 13.97 10.64
C ALA A 198 -3.14 15.50 10.84
N SER A 199 -2.29 16.17 10.05
CA SER A 199 -2.17 17.63 10.04
C SER A 199 -3.40 18.35 9.45
N TYR A 200 -4.24 17.63 8.69
CA TYR A 200 -5.51 18.14 8.15
C TYR A 200 -6.67 17.73 9.04
N LYS A 201 -7.70 18.59 9.10
CA LYS A 201 -8.93 18.34 9.86
C LYS A 201 -10.07 17.93 8.95
N ASP A 202 -10.93 17.02 9.38
CA ASP A 202 -12.20 16.77 8.71
C ASP A 202 -13.18 17.93 8.93
N ASN A 203 -14.38 17.81 8.37
CA ASN A 203 -15.41 18.84 8.50
C ASN A 203 -16.10 18.87 9.89
N LEU A 204 -15.67 18.04 10.86
CA LEU A 204 -16.10 18.09 12.28
C LEU A 204 -14.97 18.53 13.22
N GLY A 205 -13.76 18.76 12.71
CA GLY A 205 -12.59 19.18 13.48
C GLY A 205 -11.70 18.03 13.99
N SER A 206 -12.04 16.77 13.69
CA SER A 206 -11.19 15.61 13.95
C SER A 206 -10.02 15.58 12.96
N SER A 207 -8.88 15.01 13.34
CA SER A 207 -7.77 14.84 12.40
C SER A 207 -8.10 13.76 11.38
N CYS A 208 -7.75 14.00 10.10
CA CYS A 208 -7.78 12.95 9.09
C CYS A 208 -6.86 11.81 9.50
N ILE A 209 -7.24 10.58 9.15
CA ILE A 209 -6.51 9.37 9.52
C ILE A 209 -5.97 8.69 8.28
N ASN A 210 -4.84 8.01 8.41
CA ASN A 210 -4.20 7.29 7.31
C ASN A 210 -4.31 5.78 7.53
N GLY A 211 -4.36 5.04 6.43
CA GLY A 211 -4.27 3.59 6.42
C GLY A 211 -3.46 3.10 5.24
N ILE A 212 -2.92 1.88 5.32
CA ILE A 212 -2.18 1.22 4.23
C ILE A 212 -2.96 -0.02 3.81
N VAL A 213 -4.00 0.22 3.03
CA VAL A 213 -4.99 -0.77 2.60
C VAL A 213 -5.25 -0.60 1.12
N SER A 214 -4.98 -1.65 0.34
CA SER A 214 -5.11 -1.59 -1.12
C SER A 214 -6.48 -2.00 -1.64
N VAL A 215 -7.19 -2.93 -0.99
CA VAL A 215 -8.35 -3.63 -1.59
C VAL A 215 -7.95 -4.20 -2.97
N SER A 216 -8.33 -3.55 -4.06
CA SER A 216 -7.83 -3.84 -5.42
C SER A 216 -7.22 -2.61 -6.11
N ALA A 217 -7.09 -1.48 -5.41
CA ALA A 217 -6.57 -0.23 -5.93
C ALA A 217 -5.08 -0.30 -6.29
N ASN A 218 -4.31 -1.25 -5.74
CA ASN A 218 -2.93 -1.47 -6.15
C ASN A 218 -2.82 -1.82 -7.65
N VAL A 219 -3.85 -2.47 -8.22
CA VAL A 219 -3.91 -2.77 -9.66
C VAL A 219 -4.23 -1.49 -10.45
N SER A 220 -5.28 -0.75 -10.10
CA SER A 220 -5.69 0.44 -10.83
C SER A 220 -4.68 1.60 -10.72
N HIS A 221 -4.12 1.82 -9.52
CA HIS A 221 -3.01 2.75 -9.33
C HIS A 221 -1.76 2.31 -10.10
N GLY A 222 -1.50 1.01 -10.14
CA GLY A 222 -0.41 0.42 -10.92
C GLY A 222 -0.50 0.75 -12.41
N VAL A 223 -1.69 0.59 -13.01
CA VAL A 223 -2.01 0.97 -14.40
C VAL A 223 -1.79 2.47 -14.69
N LEU A 224 -1.91 3.32 -13.67
CA LEU A 224 -1.70 4.76 -13.75
C LEU A 224 -0.29 5.22 -13.33
N THR A 225 0.61 4.27 -13.03
CA THR A 225 2.00 4.56 -12.66
C THR A 225 2.97 4.09 -13.74
N TRP A 226 3.94 4.93 -14.08
CA TRP A 226 5.02 4.56 -15.01
C TRP A 226 6.00 3.55 -14.38
N ALA A 227 7.09 3.24 -15.08
CA ALA A 227 8.20 2.48 -14.54
C ALA A 227 8.81 3.21 -13.33
N LEU A 228 9.35 2.44 -12.38
CA LEU A 228 9.91 2.98 -11.14
C LEU A 228 11.35 2.50 -10.90
N PRO A 229 12.17 3.27 -10.14
CA PRO A 229 13.52 2.88 -9.76
C PRO A 229 13.64 1.55 -9.00
N SER A 230 12.56 0.98 -8.47
CA SER A 230 12.58 -0.37 -7.89
C SER A 230 12.86 -1.49 -8.92
N GLY A 231 12.76 -1.18 -10.22
CA GLY A 231 12.82 -2.14 -11.34
C GLY A 231 11.44 -2.58 -11.83
N ARG A 232 10.37 -2.09 -11.19
CA ARG A 232 8.97 -2.29 -11.59
C ARG A 232 8.70 -1.62 -12.93
N LYS A 233 8.08 -2.34 -13.86
CA LYS A 233 7.74 -1.80 -15.19
C LYS A 233 6.49 -0.92 -15.14
N ALA A 234 6.33 -0.11 -16.17
CA ALA A 234 5.15 0.72 -16.34
C ALA A 234 3.88 -0.12 -16.36
N LYS A 235 2.81 0.39 -15.73
CA LYS A 235 1.46 -0.21 -15.72
C LYS A 235 1.33 -1.59 -15.05
N GLU A 236 2.39 -2.15 -14.48
CA GLU A 236 2.26 -3.34 -13.63
C GLU A 236 1.37 -3.02 -12.41
N PRO A 237 0.90 -4.00 -11.62
CA PRO A 237 0.33 -3.69 -10.31
C PRO A 237 1.39 -3.15 -9.33
N LEU A 238 0.96 -2.35 -8.36
CA LEU A 238 1.77 -2.01 -7.18
C LEU A 238 1.70 -3.14 -6.14
N ALA A 239 2.61 -3.10 -5.17
CA ALA A 239 2.54 -3.93 -3.97
C ALA A 239 1.20 -3.71 -3.25
N ASP A 240 0.66 -4.80 -2.71
CA ASP A 240 -0.62 -4.79 -2.00
C ASP A 240 -0.43 -4.65 -0.49
N GLY A 241 -1.30 -3.88 0.14
CA GLY A 241 -1.20 -3.56 1.56
C GLY A 241 0.16 -2.95 1.95
N CYS A 242 0.65 -3.31 3.14
CA CYS A 242 1.97 -2.95 3.65
C CYS A 242 3.04 -4.01 3.39
N GLY A 243 2.73 -5.07 2.64
CA GLY A 243 3.68 -6.14 2.35
C GLY A 243 4.77 -5.73 1.34
N PRO A 244 5.79 -6.59 1.18
CA PRO A 244 6.82 -6.43 0.16
C PRO A 244 6.25 -6.45 -1.25
N PHE A 245 7.01 -5.92 -2.22
CA PHE A 245 6.65 -6.09 -3.62
C PHE A 245 6.68 -7.58 -4.00
N MET A 246 5.73 -8.00 -4.83
CA MET A 246 5.53 -9.39 -5.22
C MET A 246 6.83 -10.03 -5.72
N GLY A 247 7.30 -11.07 -5.02
CA GLY A 247 8.51 -11.80 -5.38
C GLY A 247 9.82 -11.21 -4.87
N PHE A 248 9.82 -10.10 -4.12
CA PHE A 248 11.05 -9.48 -3.59
C PHE A 248 11.41 -9.94 -2.17
N ASP A 249 10.49 -10.56 -1.46
CA ASP A 249 10.70 -11.25 -0.19
C ASP A 249 11.39 -12.62 -0.41
N LYS A 250 12.69 -12.67 -0.13
CA LYS A 250 13.57 -13.83 -0.32
C LYS A 250 13.98 -14.50 0.99
N GLU A 251 13.93 -13.77 2.10
CA GLU A 251 14.33 -14.26 3.43
C GLU A 251 13.19 -14.96 4.20
N GLY A 252 12.05 -15.17 3.55
CA GLY A 252 10.93 -15.96 4.07
C GLY A 252 9.96 -15.18 4.95
N PRO A 253 8.90 -15.86 5.44
CA PRO A 253 7.75 -15.19 6.05
C PRO A 253 8.06 -14.48 7.37
N THR A 254 9.01 -15.01 8.15
CA THR A 254 9.45 -14.39 9.40
C THR A 254 10.14 -13.05 9.16
N ALA A 255 10.94 -12.94 8.09
CA ALA A 255 11.60 -11.69 7.73
C ALA A 255 10.58 -10.63 7.29
N VAL A 256 9.56 -11.04 6.54
CA VAL A 256 8.44 -10.15 6.15
C VAL A 256 7.75 -9.58 7.39
N ILE A 257 7.40 -10.43 8.38
CA ILE A 257 6.76 -9.97 9.61
C ILE A 257 7.64 -8.98 10.37
N LYS A 258 8.94 -9.27 10.54
CA LYS A 258 9.85 -8.34 11.21
C LYS A 258 9.94 -6.99 10.51
N SER A 259 10.08 -6.97 9.19
CA SER A 259 10.10 -5.73 8.41
C SER A 259 8.79 -4.94 8.50
N VAL A 260 7.65 -5.61 8.47
CA VAL A 260 6.32 -4.98 8.56
C VAL A 260 6.04 -4.46 9.97
N CYS A 261 6.44 -5.20 11.01
CA CYS A 261 6.26 -4.79 12.41
C CYS A 261 7.20 -3.67 12.87
N LYS A 262 8.18 -3.26 12.07
CA LYS A 262 8.94 -2.02 12.32
C LYS A 262 8.13 -0.75 12.05
N ILE A 263 7.11 -0.82 11.19
CA ILE A 263 6.18 0.30 11.00
C ILE A 263 5.37 0.45 12.29
N ASP A 264 5.15 1.67 12.75
CA ASP A 264 4.22 1.90 13.87
C ASP A 264 2.78 1.72 13.38
N HIS A 265 2.22 0.54 13.66
CA HIS A 265 0.85 0.17 13.31
C HIS A 265 -0.19 1.03 14.02
N THR A 266 0.13 1.61 15.19
CA THR A 266 -0.80 2.44 15.96
C THR A 266 -1.05 3.80 15.32
N ASN A 267 -0.14 4.26 14.46
CA ASN A 267 -0.31 5.47 13.66
C ASN A 267 -1.10 5.24 12.35
N GLN A 268 -1.43 3.99 12.02
CA GLN A 268 -2.27 3.62 10.88
C GLN A 268 -3.73 3.44 11.33
N LEU A 269 -4.35 4.52 11.80
CA LEU A 269 -5.68 4.49 12.44
C LEU A 269 -6.81 4.04 11.51
N ASP A 270 -6.62 4.14 10.19
CA ASP A 270 -7.54 3.61 9.18
C ASP A 270 -7.17 2.18 8.73
N GLY A 271 -6.30 1.51 9.49
CA GLY A 271 -5.88 0.14 9.28
C GLY A 271 -4.62 -0.02 8.43
N ILE A 272 -3.90 -1.12 8.66
CA ILE A 272 -2.74 -1.54 7.89
C ILE A 272 -2.84 -3.05 7.63
N LEU A 273 -2.64 -3.47 6.38
CA LEU A 273 -2.94 -4.83 5.96
C LEU A 273 -1.72 -5.56 5.41
N LEU A 274 -1.40 -6.73 5.99
CA LEU A 274 -0.42 -7.67 5.43
C LEU A 274 -1.09 -8.90 4.79
N ASN A 275 -0.78 -9.17 3.52
CA ASN A 275 -1.11 -10.40 2.82
C ASN A 275 0.09 -11.34 2.79
N MET A 276 -0.14 -12.64 3.03
CA MET A 276 0.85 -13.68 2.80
C MET A 276 0.23 -14.88 2.08
N LYS A 277 1.00 -15.57 1.24
CA LYS A 277 0.55 -16.78 0.55
C LYS A 277 1.49 -17.95 0.87
N PHE A 278 0.90 -19.06 1.25
CA PHE A 278 1.60 -20.28 1.64
C PHE A 278 1.19 -21.43 0.74
N ASN A 279 2.16 -22.28 0.40
CA ASN A 279 1.87 -23.55 -0.25
C ASN A 279 1.14 -24.49 0.74
N PRO A 280 0.05 -25.18 0.32
CA PRO A 280 -0.69 -26.11 1.17
C PRO A 280 0.17 -27.22 1.82
N GLU A 281 1.24 -27.67 1.16
CA GLU A 281 2.09 -28.76 1.62
C GLU A 281 2.73 -28.51 3.00
N ILE A 282 2.96 -27.24 3.36
CA ILE A 282 3.48 -26.87 4.69
C ILE A 282 2.59 -27.44 5.79
N PHE A 283 1.27 -27.41 5.60
CA PHE A 283 0.29 -27.78 6.62
C PHE A 283 0.07 -29.30 6.74
N ASN A 284 0.63 -30.10 5.83
CA ASN A 284 0.54 -31.56 5.89
C ASN A 284 1.36 -32.12 7.07
N SER A 285 2.43 -31.42 7.48
CA SER A 285 3.28 -31.84 8.59
C SER A 285 2.85 -31.23 9.94
N GLU A 286 3.12 -31.93 11.04
CA GLU A 286 2.92 -31.37 12.39
C GLU A 286 3.87 -30.19 12.64
N ASN A 287 5.11 -30.28 12.17
CA ASN A 287 6.10 -29.21 12.31
C ASN A 287 5.70 -27.95 11.54
N GLY A 288 5.19 -28.07 10.31
CA GLY A 288 4.72 -26.89 9.56
C GLY A 288 3.54 -26.20 10.23
N ARG A 289 2.61 -26.96 10.83
CA ARG A 289 1.53 -26.40 11.66
C ARG A 289 2.05 -25.70 12.91
N LYS A 290 3.04 -26.29 13.61
CA LYS A 290 3.69 -25.65 14.76
C LYS A 290 4.43 -24.37 14.38
N ASN A 291 5.19 -24.38 13.29
CA ASN A 291 5.91 -23.22 12.79
C ASN A 291 4.94 -22.10 12.39
N PHE A 292 3.81 -22.43 11.75
CA PHE A 292 2.78 -21.43 11.44
C PHE A 292 2.17 -20.80 12.69
N ILE A 293 1.87 -21.59 13.73
CA ILE A 293 1.39 -21.06 15.02
C ILE A 293 2.46 -20.16 15.66
N ALA A 294 3.74 -20.54 15.59
CA ALA A 294 4.83 -19.72 16.10
C ALA A 294 4.95 -18.39 15.33
N LEU A 295 4.83 -18.42 14.01
CA LEU A 295 4.83 -17.26 13.13
C LEU A 295 3.73 -16.25 13.53
N LEU A 296 2.50 -16.74 13.76
CA LEU A 296 1.39 -15.91 14.22
C LEU A 296 1.67 -15.27 15.59
N LYS A 297 2.19 -16.06 16.54
CA LYS A 297 2.55 -15.54 17.86
C LYS A 297 3.63 -14.47 17.78
N SER A 298 4.62 -14.67 16.91
CA SER A 298 5.68 -13.68 16.69
C SER A 298 5.13 -12.38 16.11
N GLU A 299 4.18 -12.42 15.17
CA GLU A 299 3.54 -11.21 14.65
C GLU A 299 2.82 -10.42 15.75
N MET A 300 2.06 -11.12 16.61
CA MET A 300 1.38 -10.51 17.74
C MET A 300 2.36 -9.91 18.76
N GLU A 301 3.44 -10.64 19.10
CA GLU A 301 4.46 -10.18 20.04
C GLU A 301 5.26 -8.98 19.51
N LEU A 302 5.43 -8.89 18.20
CA LEU A 302 6.08 -7.77 17.52
C LEU A 302 5.15 -6.57 17.30
N GLY A 303 3.89 -6.64 17.76
CA GLY A 303 2.94 -5.53 17.68
C GLY A 303 2.29 -5.36 16.30
N GLY A 304 2.24 -6.43 15.51
CA GLY A 304 1.49 -6.44 14.26
C GLY A 304 -0.01 -6.23 14.48
N TYR A 305 -0.65 -5.54 13.53
CA TYR A 305 -2.07 -5.19 13.61
C TYR A 305 -2.97 -6.20 12.90
N HIS A 306 -2.63 -6.55 11.65
CA HIS A 306 -3.43 -7.45 10.85
C HIS A 306 -2.59 -8.17 9.80
N ILE A 307 -2.72 -9.51 9.82
CA ILE A 307 -2.14 -10.43 8.85
C ILE A 307 -3.22 -11.40 8.34
N GLN A 308 -3.18 -11.72 7.05
CA GLN A 308 -4.09 -12.69 6.44
C GLN A 308 -3.39 -13.58 5.42
N PHE A 309 -3.97 -14.76 5.20
CA PHE A 309 -3.31 -15.84 4.48
C PHE A 309 -4.13 -16.35 3.30
N ASN A 310 -3.45 -16.56 2.18
CA ASN A 310 -3.87 -17.54 1.18
C ASN A 310 -3.11 -18.84 1.42
N VAL A 311 -3.82 -19.96 1.44
CA VAL A 311 -3.21 -21.31 1.47
C VAL A 311 -3.64 -22.02 0.20
N VAL A 312 -2.91 -21.75 -0.89
CA VAL A 312 -3.18 -22.23 -2.24
C VAL A 312 -1.90 -22.15 -3.06
N ASP A 313 -1.64 -23.17 -3.88
CA ASP A 313 -0.49 -23.19 -4.77
C ASP A 313 -0.78 -22.45 -6.08
N ASN A 314 0.27 -21.98 -6.75
CA ASN A 314 0.14 -21.25 -8.01
C ASN A 314 -0.42 -22.10 -9.16
N ASP A 315 -0.18 -23.40 -9.20
CA ASP A 315 -0.65 -24.28 -10.27
C ASP A 315 -2.19 -24.39 -10.24
N THR A 316 -2.76 -24.51 -9.04
CA THR A 316 -4.22 -24.45 -8.81
C THR A 316 -4.80 -23.14 -9.33
N LEU A 317 -4.20 -21.99 -9.01
CA LEU A 317 -4.69 -20.70 -9.50
C LEU A 317 -4.60 -20.57 -11.02
N LEU A 318 -3.49 -21.02 -11.63
CA LEU A 318 -3.30 -20.99 -13.08
C LEU A 318 -4.27 -21.92 -13.82
N LYS A 319 -4.57 -23.09 -13.24
CA LYS A 319 -5.60 -24.00 -13.76
C LYS A 319 -6.99 -23.38 -13.67
N ALA A 320 -7.31 -22.73 -12.55
CA ALA A 320 -8.57 -22.01 -12.38
C ALA A 320 -8.75 -20.84 -13.36
N GLN A 321 -7.66 -20.20 -13.81
CA GLN A 321 -7.75 -19.20 -14.90
C GLN A 321 -8.07 -19.82 -16.26
N ARG A 322 -7.59 -21.05 -16.51
CA ARG A 322 -7.74 -21.73 -17.81
C ARG A 322 -9.09 -22.42 -17.95
N ASN A 323 -9.56 -23.05 -16.87
CA ASN A 323 -10.79 -23.86 -16.83
C ASN A 323 -11.68 -23.39 -15.65
N PRO A 324 -12.23 -22.17 -15.67
CA PRO A 324 -12.95 -21.60 -14.53
C PRO A 324 -14.17 -22.43 -14.07
N GLU A 325 -14.78 -23.19 -14.98
CA GLU A 325 -15.91 -24.09 -14.71
C GLU A 325 -15.58 -25.23 -13.73
N ASP A 326 -14.31 -25.65 -13.65
CA ASP A 326 -13.86 -26.69 -12.73
C ASP A 326 -13.57 -26.15 -11.32
N TYR A 327 -13.57 -24.82 -11.15
CA TYR A 327 -13.11 -24.12 -9.95
C TYR A 327 -14.13 -23.10 -9.42
N THR A 328 -15.43 -23.34 -9.61
CA THR A 328 -16.51 -22.39 -9.25
C THR A 328 -16.55 -22.03 -7.76
N ASP A 329 -16.06 -22.92 -6.90
CA ASP A 329 -16.06 -22.75 -5.45
C ASP A 329 -14.70 -22.30 -4.89
N LEU A 330 -13.71 -22.05 -5.75
CA LEU A 330 -12.37 -21.64 -5.33
C LEU A 330 -12.40 -20.21 -4.75
N MET A 331 -12.34 -20.13 -3.43
CA MET A 331 -12.25 -18.86 -2.69
C MET A 331 -10.79 -18.47 -2.48
N VAL A 332 -10.46 -17.20 -2.73
CA VAL A 332 -9.14 -16.63 -2.46
C VAL A 332 -9.25 -15.37 -1.61
N ARG A 333 -8.20 -15.07 -0.87
CA ARG A 333 -8.06 -13.81 -0.13
C ARG A 333 -7.49 -12.72 -1.04
N VAL A 334 -8.20 -11.59 -1.14
CA VAL A 334 -7.79 -10.45 -1.98
C VAL A 334 -7.01 -9.46 -1.11
N ALA A 335 -7.68 -8.53 -0.44
CA ALA A 335 -7.11 -7.66 0.58
C ALA A 335 -8.21 -7.22 1.54
N GLY A 336 -8.34 -7.90 2.70
CA GLY A 336 -9.36 -7.59 3.71
C GLY A 336 -10.67 -8.35 3.51
N TYR A 337 -10.84 -8.99 2.34
CA TYR A 337 -12.00 -9.82 2.01
C TYR A 337 -11.59 -11.03 1.18
N SER A 338 -12.52 -11.97 1.05
CA SER A 338 -12.39 -13.15 0.20
C SER A 338 -13.42 -13.11 -0.92
N ALA A 339 -13.07 -13.63 -2.08
CA ALA A 339 -13.95 -13.71 -3.24
C ALA A 339 -13.72 -15.02 -4.00
N ARG A 340 -14.69 -15.41 -4.82
CA ARG A 340 -14.51 -16.49 -5.78
C ARG A 340 -13.47 -16.04 -6.79
N PHE A 341 -12.43 -16.84 -6.98
CA PHE A 341 -11.31 -16.51 -7.87
C PHE A 341 -11.79 -16.21 -9.30
N ILE A 342 -12.76 -16.99 -9.78
CA ILE A 342 -13.32 -16.86 -11.13
C ILE A 342 -14.16 -15.59 -11.35
N ASP A 343 -14.62 -14.93 -10.26
CA ASP A 343 -15.36 -13.67 -10.34
C ASP A 343 -14.42 -12.45 -10.41
N LEU A 344 -13.13 -12.64 -10.15
CA LEU A 344 -12.15 -11.57 -10.17
C LEU A 344 -11.74 -11.25 -11.60
N HIS A 345 -11.54 -9.97 -11.90
CA HIS A 345 -10.93 -9.56 -13.16
C HIS A 345 -9.53 -10.18 -13.30
N LYS A 346 -9.12 -10.51 -14.53
CA LYS A 346 -7.85 -11.19 -14.81
C LYS A 346 -6.65 -10.50 -14.18
N ASP A 347 -6.59 -9.17 -14.21
CA ASP A 347 -5.47 -8.41 -13.62
C ASP A 347 -5.36 -8.59 -12.10
N VAL A 348 -6.49 -8.75 -11.41
CA VAL A 348 -6.52 -9.03 -9.97
C VAL A 348 -6.09 -10.46 -9.70
N GLN A 349 -6.56 -11.42 -10.50
CA GLN A 349 -6.11 -12.82 -10.43
C GLN A 349 -4.59 -12.92 -10.62
N ASP A 350 -4.06 -12.28 -11.67
CA ASP A 350 -2.63 -12.25 -11.98
C ASP A 350 -1.83 -11.62 -10.84
N SER A 351 -2.35 -10.57 -10.20
CA SER A 351 -1.73 -9.97 -9.02
C SER A 351 -1.66 -10.96 -7.84
N ILE A 352 -2.70 -11.75 -7.59
CA ILE A 352 -2.72 -12.76 -6.51
C ILE A 352 -1.75 -13.91 -6.81
N ILE A 353 -1.68 -14.35 -8.07
CA ILE A 353 -0.73 -15.39 -8.53
C ILE A 353 0.72 -14.90 -8.34
N LYS A 354 1.01 -13.65 -8.67
CA LYS A 354 2.36 -13.07 -8.55
C LYS A 354 2.86 -12.92 -7.12
N ARG A 355 1.97 -12.86 -6.11
CA ARG A 355 2.37 -12.85 -4.69
C ARG A 355 3.28 -14.04 -4.40
N THR A 356 4.29 -13.81 -3.57
CA THR A 356 5.25 -14.86 -3.19
C THR A 356 4.52 -16.02 -2.53
N GLU A 357 4.77 -17.21 -3.05
CA GLU A 357 4.31 -18.47 -2.47
C GLU A 357 5.40 -18.98 -1.53
N HIS A 358 5.22 -18.84 -0.22
CA HIS A 358 6.16 -19.38 0.75
C HIS A 358 6.04 -20.90 0.78
N LEU A 359 7.17 -21.57 0.56
CA LEU A 359 7.29 -23.04 0.58
C LEU A 359 7.78 -23.57 1.95
N ARG A 360 8.18 -22.67 2.85
CA ARG A 360 8.65 -22.97 4.21
C ARG A 360 8.34 -21.81 5.15
N ILE A 361 8.31 -22.12 6.45
CA ILE A 361 8.18 -21.16 7.55
C ILE A 361 9.44 -21.19 8.40
#